data_AF-A0A2E4KWW3-F1
#
_entry.id   AF-A0A2E4KWW3-F1
#
_cell.length_a   1.000
_cell.length_b   1.000
_cell.length_c   1.000
_cell.angle_alpha   90.00
_cell.angle_beta   90.00
_cell.angle_gamma   90.00
#
_symmetry.space_group_name_H-M   'P 1'
#
loop_
_entity.id
_entity.type
_entity.pdbx_description
1 polymer ?
#
loop_
_entity_poly.entity_id
_entity_poly.type
_entity_poly.pdbx_seq_one_letter_code
_entity_poly.pdbx_strand_id
1 'polypeptide(L)'
;MDIFIDPVFALLSDLWNPQKRIFVGYLIVASLLGALVLRLKYPGSFSLRLLMGTLFSRKVWLSESSFADIKLLLFNRVLFGGVVTQGLSKSTVGLGVYFLLMDTGWFSVTPEAVLPGYVCALIFTVTLFIVDDYSRYWTHRALHRIPILWEFHKVHHSATTLTPLTVFRTHPLEAIVFSIRGALVQGTIVGIAFAVIGSNLNLLTILGANFLSVLFHAVGSNLRHSHIPLRYPRWLEYWLVSPAQHQLHHSVSEEHFDKNFGVAFACWDLIHGTHHFSQARRLTYGLSGNFECDRTKQTLSHLLSAPVTAAYRHLTHFARTAFSSAVTKDSKIAVWTGLTLINQVVRSRSFQSQK
;
A
#
# COMPACT_ATOMS: atom_id res chain seq x y z
N MET A 1 2.11 -32.56 -2.70
CA MET A 1 0.75 -32.20 -2.24
C MET A 1 0.81 -30.96 -1.32
N ASP A 2 1.93 -30.76 -0.63
CA ASP A 2 2.14 -29.69 0.36
C ASP A 2 2.17 -28.26 -0.25
N ILE A 3 2.73 -28.09 -1.45
CA ILE A 3 2.83 -26.77 -2.14
C ILE A 3 1.48 -26.06 -2.34
N PHE A 4 0.37 -26.81 -2.46
CA PHE A 4 -0.97 -26.24 -2.66
C PHE A 4 -1.82 -26.20 -1.39
N ILE A 5 -1.50 -27.03 -0.40
CA ILE A 5 -2.23 -27.12 0.86
C ILE A 5 -1.74 -26.06 1.85
N ASP A 6 -0.44 -25.84 1.91
CA ASP A 6 0.19 -24.89 2.82
C ASP A 6 -0.28 -23.43 2.64
N PRO A 7 -0.47 -22.91 1.41
CA PRO A 7 -0.99 -21.55 1.20
C PRO A 7 -2.37 -21.30 1.80
N VAL A 8 -3.26 -22.32 1.78
CA VAL A 8 -4.63 -22.21 2.31
C VAL A 8 -4.59 -22.22 3.83
N PHE A 9 -3.85 -23.15 4.45
CA PHE A 9 -3.66 -23.14 5.90
C PHE A 9 -2.96 -21.88 6.39
N ALA A 10 -2.01 -21.34 5.62
CA ALA A 10 -1.35 -20.07 5.92
C ALA A 10 -2.28 -18.84 5.76
N LEU A 11 -3.38 -18.94 5.01
CA LEU A 11 -4.41 -17.90 4.98
C LEU A 11 -5.29 -17.98 6.23
N LEU A 12 -5.65 -19.21 6.65
CA LEU A 12 -6.42 -19.44 7.86
C LEU A 12 -5.64 -19.02 9.11
N SER A 13 -4.32 -19.21 9.15
CA SER A 13 -3.49 -18.73 10.27
C SER A 13 -3.39 -17.21 10.32
N ASP A 14 -3.37 -16.53 9.18
CA ASP A 14 -3.37 -15.05 9.13
C ASP A 14 -4.64 -14.44 9.73
N LEU A 15 -5.77 -15.16 9.75
CA LEU A 15 -7.00 -14.73 10.44
C LEU A 15 -6.81 -14.63 11.95
N TRP A 16 -5.85 -15.34 12.53
CA TRP A 16 -5.56 -15.33 13.97
C TRP A 16 -4.25 -14.63 14.33
N ASN A 17 -3.58 -14.02 13.34
CA ASN A 17 -2.33 -13.31 13.56
C ASN A 17 -2.56 -11.78 13.53
N PRO A 18 -2.44 -11.07 14.68
CA PRO A 18 -2.64 -9.62 14.75
C PRO A 18 -1.58 -8.81 13.97
N GLN A 19 -0.48 -9.42 13.52
CA GLN A 19 0.45 -8.77 12.59
C GLN A 19 -0.10 -8.72 11.15
N LYS A 20 -1.22 -9.39 10.88
CA LYS A 20 -1.85 -9.49 9.57
C LYS A 20 -3.10 -8.64 9.53
N ARG A 21 -3.30 -7.97 8.40
CA ARG A 21 -4.43 -7.05 8.19
C ARG A 21 -5.80 -7.74 8.25
N ILE A 22 -5.86 -9.03 7.91
CA ILE A 22 -7.07 -9.86 7.94
C ILE A 22 -7.32 -10.54 9.28
N PHE A 23 -6.57 -10.19 10.32
CA PHE A 23 -6.85 -10.64 11.67
C PHE A 23 -8.33 -10.43 12.03
N VAL A 24 -8.98 -11.46 12.54
CA VAL A 24 -10.42 -11.47 12.86
C VAL A 24 -10.79 -10.33 13.79
N GLY A 25 -9.94 -9.98 14.77
CA GLY A 25 -10.17 -8.83 15.64
C GLY A 25 -10.31 -7.52 14.86
N TYR A 26 -9.48 -7.30 13.83
CA TYR A 26 -9.57 -6.10 12.99
C TYR A 26 -10.78 -6.11 12.06
N LEU A 27 -11.22 -7.29 11.61
CA LEU A 27 -12.43 -7.45 10.80
C LEU A 27 -13.70 -7.22 11.63
N ILE A 28 -13.72 -7.67 12.88
CA ILE A 28 -14.80 -7.40 13.84
C ILE A 28 -14.89 -5.89 14.10
N VAL A 29 -13.77 -5.24 14.43
CA VAL A 29 -13.75 -3.78 14.67
C VAL A 29 -14.22 -3.02 13.42
N ALA A 30 -13.75 -3.39 12.23
CA ALA A 30 -14.22 -2.78 10.99
C ALA A 30 -15.73 -2.97 10.77
N SER A 31 -16.27 -4.14 11.10
CA SER A 31 -17.71 -4.44 11.00
C SER A 31 -18.53 -3.61 11.99
N LEU A 32 -18.04 -3.42 13.22
CA LEU A 32 -18.65 -2.56 14.23
C LEU A 32 -18.65 -1.08 13.80
N LEU A 33 -17.53 -0.60 13.26
CA LEU A 33 -17.45 0.74 12.67
C LEU A 33 -18.40 0.90 11.48
N GLY A 34 -18.53 -0.13 10.64
CA GLY A 34 -19.51 -0.13 9.56
C GLY A 34 -20.96 -0.09 10.05
N ALA A 35 -21.26 -0.81 11.14
CA ALA A 35 -22.56 -0.73 11.80
C ALA A 35 -22.85 0.69 12.32
N LEU A 36 -21.85 1.34 12.94
CA LEU A 36 -21.96 2.71 13.39
C LEU A 36 -22.22 3.68 12.22
N VAL A 37 -21.48 3.55 11.11
CA VAL A 37 -21.70 4.38 9.91
C VAL A 37 -23.13 4.22 9.38
N LEU A 38 -23.63 2.99 9.29
CA LEU A 38 -25.00 2.74 8.81
C LEU A 38 -26.06 3.24 9.79
N ARG A 39 -25.82 3.10 11.11
CA ARG A 39 -26.72 3.62 12.15
C ARG A 39 -26.85 5.14 12.07
N LEU A 40 -25.74 5.84 11.85
CA LEU A 40 -25.71 7.30 11.71
C LEU A 40 -26.32 7.77 10.39
N LYS A 41 -26.10 7.03 9.30
CA LYS A 41 -26.64 7.37 7.98
C LYS A 41 -28.15 7.10 7.84
N TYR A 42 -28.64 6.07 8.53
CA TYR A 42 -30.02 5.59 8.41
C TYR A 42 -30.69 5.44 9.79
N PRO A 43 -30.85 6.53 10.57
CA PRO A 43 -31.28 6.42 11.97
C PRO A 43 -32.69 5.85 12.15
N GLY A 44 -33.60 6.05 11.19
CA GLY A 44 -34.96 5.52 11.24
C GLY A 44 -35.14 4.11 10.68
N SER A 45 -34.19 3.62 9.88
CA SER A 45 -34.30 2.33 9.16
C SER A 45 -33.16 1.36 9.46
N PHE A 46 -32.26 1.71 10.39
CA PHE A 46 -31.19 0.84 10.83
C PHE A 46 -31.77 -0.43 11.45
N SER A 47 -31.41 -1.58 10.88
CA SER A 47 -31.82 -2.90 11.33
C SER A 47 -30.70 -3.90 11.08
N LEU A 48 -30.73 -5.04 11.78
CA LEU A 48 -29.77 -6.12 11.54
C LEU A 48 -29.84 -6.61 10.07
N ARG A 49 -31.03 -6.61 9.47
CA ARG A 49 -31.23 -6.96 8.05
C ARG A 49 -30.50 -5.97 7.12
N LEU A 50 -30.61 -4.66 7.37
CA LEU A 50 -29.86 -3.66 6.59
C LEU A 50 -28.35 -3.82 6.78
N LEU A 51 -27.90 -4.05 8.02
CA LEU A 51 -26.48 -4.25 8.33
C LEU A 51 -25.91 -5.46 7.59
N MET A 52 -26.54 -6.63 7.75
CA MET A 52 -26.09 -7.87 7.11
C MET A 52 -26.21 -7.80 5.58
N GLY A 53 -27.31 -7.24 5.07
CA GLY A 53 -27.51 -7.05 3.63
C GLY A 53 -26.52 -6.08 2.99
N THR A 54 -26.01 -5.12 3.78
CA THR A 54 -24.94 -4.22 3.33
C THR A 54 -23.58 -4.91 3.45
N LEU A 55 -23.16 -5.31 4.66
CA LEU A 55 -21.82 -5.85 4.91
C LEU A 55 -21.52 -7.10 4.08
N PHE A 56 -22.50 -8.00 3.92
CA PHE A 56 -22.35 -9.29 3.22
C PHE A 56 -23.14 -9.34 1.91
N SER A 57 -23.28 -8.20 1.24
CA SER A 57 -23.97 -8.14 -0.05
C SER A 57 -23.37 -9.13 -1.06
N ARG A 58 -24.19 -10.05 -1.57
CA ARG A 58 -23.77 -10.99 -2.63
C ARG A 58 -23.25 -10.27 -3.87
N LYS A 59 -23.81 -9.11 -4.21
CA LYS A 59 -23.37 -8.29 -5.34
C LYS A 59 -21.94 -7.77 -5.16
N VAL A 60 -21.48 -7.59 -3.92
CA VAL A 60 -20.12 -7.15 -3.60
C VAL A 60 -19.18 -8.35 -3.55
N TRP A 61 -19.48 -9.33 -2.69
CA TRP A 61 -18.57 -10.43 -2.40
C TRP A 61 -18.46 -11.48 -3.51
N LEU A 62 -19.52 -11.68 -4.30
CA LEU A 62 -19.54 -12.60 -5.44
C LEU A 62 -19.34 -11.87 -6.78
N SER A 63 -18.83 -10.64 -6.77
CA SER A 63 -18.48 -9.93 -8.00
C SER A 63 -17.20 -10.50 -8.62
N GLU A 64 -17.07 -10.37 -9.94
CA GLU A 64 -15.83 -10.74 -10.66
C GLU A 64 -14.61 -10.01 -10.11
N SER A 65 -14.77 -8.75 -9.69
CA SER A 65 -13.71 -7.95 -9.07
C SER A 65 -13.23 -8.57 -7.75
N SER A 66 -14.15 -8.98 -6.88
CA SER A 66 -13.81 -9.63 -5.61
C SER A 66 -13.16 -11.00 -5.82
N PHE A 67 -13.60 -11.76 -6.82
CA PHE A 67 -12.93 -13.01 -7.19
C PHE A 67 -11.51 -12.79 -7.73
N ALA A 68 -11.27 -11.70 -8.46
CA ALA A 68 -9.93 -11.34 -8.91
C ALA A 68 -8.98 -11.03 -7.73
N ASP A 69 -9.48 -10.37 -6.68
CA ASP A 69 -8.72 -10.11 -5.45
C ASP A 69 -8.28 -11.42 -4.78
N ILE A 70 -9.19 -12.41 -4.68
CA ILE A 70 -8.88 -13.74 -4.13
C ILE A 70 -7.87 -14.49 -5.00
N LYS A 71 -8.04 -14.46 -6.34
CA LYS A 71 -7.13 -15.13 -7.27
C LYS A 71 -5.70 -14.56 -7.16
N LEU A 72 -5.56 -13.24 -7.10
CA LEU A 72 -4.26 -12.59 -6.93
C LEU A 72 -3.64 -12.85 -5.55
N LEU A 73 -4.44 -12.85 -4.48
CA LEU A 73 -3.98 -13.22 -3.14
C LEU A 73 -3.40 -14.63 -3.13
N LEU A 74 -4.13 -15.62 -3.65
CA LEU A 74 -3.67 -17.01 -3.70
C LEU A 74 -2.43 -17.17 -4.60
N PHE A 75 -2.43 -16.53 -5.77
CA PHE A 75 -1.28 -16.55 -6.69
C PHE A 75 -0.01 -16.00 -6.02
N ASN A 76 -0.10 -14.81 -5.42
CA ASN A 76 1.03 -14.19 -4.72
C ASN A 76 1.49 -15.03 -3.53
N ARG A 77 0.57 -15.66 -2.80
CA ARG A 77 0.95 -16.54 -1.68
C ARG A 77 1.76 -17.73 -2.15
N VAL A 78 1.37 -18.39 -3.25
CA VAL A 78 2.16 -19.49 -3.82
C VAL A 78 3.52 -18.99 -4.30
N LEU A 79 3.54 -17.88 -5.04
CA LEU A 79 4.77 -17.31 -5.60
C LEU A 79 5.79 -16.92 -4.52
N PHE A 80 5.36 -16.17 -3.50
CA PHE A 80 6.23 -15.66 -2.45
C PHE A 80 6.39 -16.62 -1.26
N GLY A 81 5.43 -17.51 -1.02
CA GLY A 81 5.52 -18.52 0.04
C GLY A 81 6.42 -19.70 -0.31
N GLY A 82 6.62 -20.00 -1.60
CA GLY A 82 7.42 -21.15 -2.04
C GLY A 82 8.88 -20.84 -2.42
N VAL A 83 9.18 -19.67 -3.01
CA VAL A 83 10.47 -19.49 -3.74
C VAL A 83 11.12 -18.11 -3.58
N VAL A 84 10.35 -17.01 -3.46
CA VAL A 84 10.90 -15.67 -3.74
C VAL A 84 11.41 -14.90 -2.49
N THR A 85 11.19 -15.39 -1.27
CA THR A 85 11.46 -14.60 -0.05
C THR A 85 12.86 -14.76 0.57
N GLN A 86 13.83 -15.38 -0.11
CA GLN A 86 15.22 -15.46 0.38
C GLN A 86 16.14 -14.31 -0.09
N GLY A 87 15.57 -13.25 -0.70
CA GLY A 87 16.32 -12.07 -1.14
C GLY A 87 16.74 -11.13 0.00
N LEU A 88 16.99 -9.86 -0.33
CA LEU A 88 17.33 -8.78 0.59
C LEU A 88 16.25 -8.64 1.69
N SER A 89 16.48 -9.30 2.83
CA SER A 89 15.56 -9.29 3.95
C SER A 89 15.79 -8.06 4.84
N LYS A 90 14.78 -7.70 5.65
CA LYS A 90 14.91 -6.61 6.63
C LYS A 90 16.05 -6.88 7.63
N SER A 91 16.24 -8.14 8.04
CA SER A 91 17.33 -8.52 8.93
C SER A 91 18.68 -8.45 8.24
N THR A 92 18.79 -8.87 6.98
CA THR A 92 20.02 -8.74 6.19
C THR A 92 20.46 -7.28 6.07
N VAL A 93 19.54 -6.37 5.71
CA VAL A 93 19.82 -4.92 5.66
C VAL A 93 20.18 -4.40 7.06
N GLY A 94 19.40 -4.76 8.08
CA GLY A 94 19.63 -4.28 9.44
C GLY A 94 20.98 -4.70 10.01
N LEU A 95 21.39 -5.96 9.80
CA LEU A 95 22.72 -6.44 10.18
C LEU A 95 23.81 -5.73 9.38
N GLY A 96 23.63 -5.56 8.06
CA GLY A 96 24.59 -4.84 7.22
C GLY A 96 24.81 -3.40 7.67
N VAL A 97 23.73 -2.66 7.96
CA VAL A 97 23.79 -1.29 8.49
C VAL A 97 24.43 -1.27 9.87
N TYR A 98 24.08 -2.20 10.76
CA TYR A 98 24.70 -2.32 12.08
C TYR A 98 26.22 -2.51 11.98
N PHE A 99 26.69 -3.48 11.19
CA PHE A 99 28.13 -3.74 11.05
C PHE A 99 28.87 -2.57 10.41
N LEU A 100 28.27 -1.89 9.42
CA LEU A 100 28.85 -0.67 8.84
C LEU A 100 29.03 0.45 9.89
N LEU A 101 28.05 0.64 10.76
CA LEU A 101 28.12 1.65 11.83
C LEU A 101 29.16 1.31 12.90
N MET A 102 29.37 0.02 13.20
CA MET A 102 30.40 -0.44 14.12
C MET A 102 31.81 -0.32 13.51
N ASP A 103 31.98 -0.68 12.24
CA ASP A 103 33.26 -0.63 11.52
C ASP A 103 33.77 0.80 11.33
N THR A 104 32.88 1.76 11.08
CA THR A 104 33.22 3.18 10.95
C THR A 104 33.64 3.85 12.27
N GLY A 105 33.54 3.16 13.41
CA GLY A 105 33.89 3.69 14.73
C GLY A 105 32.92 4.73 15.27
N TRP A 106 31.79 4.98 14.58
CA TRP A 106 30.72 5.87 15.05
C TRP A 106 30.09 5.35 16.34
N PHE A 107 30.11 4.02 16.53
CA PHE A 107 29.77 3.36 17.79
C PHE A 107 30.91 2.41 18.16
N SER A 108 31.58 2.67 19.28
CA SER A 108 32.74 1.85 19.72
C SER A 108 32.34 0.68 20.62
N VAL A 109 31.18 0.79 21.28
CA VAL A 109 30.51 -0.26 22.06
C VAL A 109 29.01 0.00 21.91
N THR A 110 28.17 -1.05 21.82
CA THR A 110 26.72 -0.86 21.95
C THR A 110 26.45 -0.24 23.32
N PRO A 111 25.99 1.01 23.40
CA PRO A 111 25.84 1.69 24.68
C PRO A 111 24.81 0.95 25.53
N GLU A 112 25.02 0.91 26.85
CA GLU A 112 23.88 0.67 27.73
C GLU A 112 22.89 1.82 27.54
N ALA A 113 21.62 1.48 27.33
CA ALA A 113 20.59 2.49 27.11
C ALA A 113 20.49 3.38 28.36
N VAL A 114 20.77 4.67 28.20
CA VAL A 114 20.67 5.69 29.27
C VAL A 114 19.22 5.92 29.69
N LEU A 115 18.28 5.61 28.79
CA LEU A 115 16.84 5.76 29.01
C LEU A 115 16.21 4.45 29.47
N PRO A 116 15.09 4.50 30.24
CA PRO A 116 14.34 3.30 30.57
C PRO A 116 13.88 2.55 29.31
N GLY A 117 13.89 1.21 29.36
CA GLY A 117 13.59 0.38 28.19
C GLY A 117 12.23 0.67 27.52
N TYR A 118 11.21 1.05 28.29
CA TYR A 118 9.90 1.44 27.73
C TYR A 118 9.96 2.75 26.93
N VAL A 119 10.85 3.69 27.29
CA VAL A 119 11.08 4.93 26.54
C VAL A 119 11.79 4.61 25.23
N CYS A 120 12.83 3.78 25.27
CA CYS A 120 13.51 3.29 24.06
C CYS A 120 12.54 2.57 23.12
N ALA A 121 11.69 1.69 23.65
CA ALA A 121 10.69 0.98 22.87
C ALA A 121 9.64 1.93 22.25
N LEU A 122 9.20 2.96 22.99
CA LEU A 122 8.29 3.96 22.46
C LEU A 122 8.92 4.76 21.32
N ILE A 123 10.14 5.29 21.54
CA ILE A 123 10.89 6.05 20.52
C ILE A 123 11.10 5.20 19.27
N PHE A 124 11.54 3.95 19.43
CA PHE A 124 11.74 3.03 18.31
C PHE A 124 10.44 2.73 17.56
N THR A 125 9.36 2.34 18.27
CA THR A 125 8.05 2.05 17.65
C THR A 125 7.53 3.25 16.87
N VAL A 126 7.56 4.45 17.46
CA VAL A 126 7.07 5.68 16.82
C VAL A 126 7.93 6.04 15.60
N THR A 127 9.26 6.00 15.74
CA THR A 127 10.20 6.32 14.65
C THR A 127 10.01 5.35 13.50
N LEU A 128 9.98 4.03 13.77
CA LEU A 128 9.78 3.01 12.76
C LEU A 128 8.45 3.20 12.03
N PHE A 129 7.36 3.49 12.76
CA PHE A 129 6.05 3.67 12.14
C PHE A 129 5.98 4.94 11.27
N ILE A 130 6.48 6.08 11.74
CA ILE A 130 6.46 7.35 10.99
C ILE A 130 7.32 7.24 9.73
N VAL A 131 8.53 6.70 9.83
CA VAL A 131 9.44 6.56 8.68
C VAL A 131 8.92 5.50 7.68
N ASP A 132 8.34 4.40 8.17
CA ASP A 132 7.67 3.43 7.29
C ASP A 132 6.46 4.03 6.57
N ASP A 133 5.62 4.80 7.26
CA ASP A 133 4.45 5.44 6.63
C ASP A 133 4.86 6.51 5.62
N TYR A 134 5.85 7.34 5.94
CA TYR A 134 6.33 8.36 5.01
C TYR A 134 6.99 7.76 3.76
N SER A 135 7.74 6.66 3.90
CA SER A 135 8.23 5.94 2.73
C SER A 135 7.11 5.24 1.94
N ARG A 136 5.96 4.88 2.56
CA ARG A 136 4.74 4.44 1.83
C ARG A 136 4.18 5.55 0.99
N TYR A 137 4.06 6.75 1.53
CA TYR A 137 3.63 7.91 0.76
C TYR A 137 4.45 8.08 -0.52
N TRP A 138 5.78 8.10 -0.43
CA TRP A 138 6.65 8.28 -1.60
C TRP A 138 6.63 7.10 -2.57
N THR A 139 6.60 5.87 -2.06
CA THR A 139 6.47 4.68 -2.92
C THR A 139 5.16 4.74 -3.68
N HIS A 140 4.06 5.03 -3.00
CA HIS A 140 2.73 5.10 -3.58
C HIS A 140 2.63 6.22 -4.62
N ARG A 141 3.17 7.41 -4.32
CA ARG A 141 3.27 8.50 -5.29
C ARG A 141 4.11 8.09 -6.51
N ALA A 142 5.24 7.42 -6.33
CA ALA A 142 6.05 6.92 -7.44
C ALA A 142 5.28 5.88 -8.30
N LEU A 143 4.52 4.99 -7.67
CA LEU A 143 3.64 4.03 -8.34
C LEU A 143 2.58 4.73 -9.21
N HIS A 144 2.12 5.92 -8.85
CA HIS A 144 1.21 6.72 -9.68
C HIS A 144 1.91 7.56 -10.75
N ARG A 145 3.13 8.06 -10.48
CA ARG A 145 3.78 9.08 -11.33
C ARG A 145 4.81 8.51 -12.31
N ILE A 146 5.29 7.29 -12.11
CA ILE A 146 6.25 6.65 -13.02
C ILE A 146 5.46 5.68 -13.93
N PRO A 147 5.43 5.89 -15.25
CA PRO A 147 4.59 5.13 -16.17
C PRO A 147 4.71 3.61 -16.02
N ILE A 148 5.94 3.10 -15.92
CA ILE A 148 6.21 1.66 -15.77
C ILE A 148 5.64 1.13 -14.46
N LEU A 149 5.79 1.87 -13.35
CA LEU A 149 5.25 1.47 -12.06
C LEU A 149 3.73 1.53 -12.03
N TRP A 150 3.15 2.53 -12.71
CA TRP A 150 1.71 2.67 -12.85
C TRP A 150 1.10 1.48 -13.59
N GLU A 151 1.77 0.91 -14.60
CA GLU A 151 1.25 -0.27 -15.28
C GLU A 151 1.03 -1.46 -14.33
N PHE A 152 1.82 -1.57 -13.26
CA PHE A 152 1.61 -2.56 -12.20
C PHE A 152 0.59 -2.10 -11.16
N HIS A 153 0.68 -0.85 -10.71
CA HIS A 153 -0.20 -0.33 -9.67
C HIS A 153 -1.65 -0.15 -10.12
N LYS A 154 -1.90 0.06 -11.42
CA LYS A 154 -3.26 0.09 -11.96
C LYS A 154 -3.99 -1.25 -11.78
N VAL A 155 -3.28 -2.36 -11.55
CA VAL A 155 -3.92 -3.63 -11.16
C VAL A 155 -4.72 -3.42 -9.88
N HIS A 156 -4.14 -2.77 -8.87
CA HIS A 156 -4.83 -2.39 -7.63
C HIS A 156 -6.04 -1.48 -7.89
N HIS A 157 -5.87 -0.44 -8.73
CA HIS A 157 -6.95 0.50 -9.08
C HIS A 157 -8.03 -0.09 -10.01
N SER A 158 -7.79 -1.24 -10.65
CA SER A 158 -8.76 -1.85 -11.55
C SER A 158 -9.90 -2.57 -10.86
N ALA A 159 -9.94 -2.55 -9.52
CA ALA A 159 -11.06 -3.06 -8.74
C ALA A 159 -12.31 -2.20 -8.97
N THR A 160 -13.35 -2.78 -9.55
CA THR A 160 -14.65 -2.11 -9.73
C THR A 160 -15.54 -2.24 -8.50
N THR A 161 -15.17 -3.12 -7.57
CA THR A 161 -15.79 -3.30 -6.27
C THR A 161 -14.70 -3.44 -5.22
N LEU A 162 -14.78 -2.64 -4.16
CA LEU A 162 -13.81 -2.67 -3.07
C LEU A 162 -14.30 -3.59 -1.94
N THR A 163 -13.42 -4.48 -1.50
CA THR A 163 -13.57 -5.29 -0.29
C THR A 163 -12.27 -5.26 0.52
N PRO A 164 -12.26 -5.64 1.81
CA PRO A 164 -11.02 -5.65 2.57
C PRO A 164 -9.91 -6.49 1.92
N LEU A 165 -10.26 -7.44 1.05
CA LEU A 165 -9.34 -8.25 0.26
C LEU A 165 -8.69 -7.50 -0.91
N THR A 166 -9.25 -6.38 -1.36
CA THR A 166 -8.68 -5.56 -2.45
C THR A 166 -7.28 -5.04 -2.11
N VAL A 167 -6.89 -4.98 -0.82
CA VAL A 167 -5.48 -4.73 -0.44
C VAL A 167 -4.51 -5.74 -1.06
N PHE A 168 -4.96 -6.96 -1.34
CA PHE A 168 -4.15 -8.03 -1.92
C PHE A 168 -4.24 -8.09 -3.45
N ARG A 169 -4.97 -7.17 -4.08
CA ARG A 169 -5.03 -6.99 -5.53
C ARG A 169 -3.74 -6.33 -6.05
N THR A 170 -2.61 -6.97 -5.74
CA THR A 170 -1.28 -6.44 -5.95
C THR A 170 -0.58 -7.27 -7.01
N HIS A 171 -0.01 -6.61 -8.02
CA HIS A 171 0.83 -7.32 -8.99
C HIS A 171 2.13 -7.82 -8.31
N PRO A 172 2.68 -9.00 -8.64
CA PRO A 172 3.91 -9.51 -8.03
C PRO A 172 5.08 -8.52 -8.04
N LEU A 173 5.28 -7.80 -9.15
CA LEU A 173 6.33 -6.78 -9.24
C LEU A 173 6.09 -5.58 -8.32
N GLU A 174 4.83 -5.21 -8.06
CA GLU A 174 4.51 -4.20 -7.04
C GLU A 174 4.81 -4.73 -5.64
N ALA A 175 4.50 -5.99 -5.35
CA ALA A 175 4.84 -6.64 -4.08
C ALA A 175 6.36 -6.67 -3.85
N ILE A 176 7.16 -6.90 -4.90
CA ILE A 176 8.63 -6.83 -4.84
C ILE A 176 9.09 -5.40 -4.53
N VAL A 177 8.53 -4.38 -5.18
CA VAL A 177 8.85 -2.96 -4.90
C VAL A 177 8.60 -2.63 -3.43
N PHE A 178 7.43 -3.00 -2.88
CA PHE A 178 7.14 -2.80 -1.46
C PHE A 178 8.05 -3.63 -0.53
N SER A 179 8.45 -4.84 -0.94
CA SER A 179 9.35 -5.68 -0.16
C SER A 179 10.76 -5.11 -0.09
N ILE A 180 11.32 -4.67 -1.22
CA ILE A 180 12.63 -4.00 -1.29
C ILE A 180 12.61 -2.73 -0.45
N ARG A 181 11.58 -1.89 -0.62
CA ARG A 181 11.43 -0.70 0.22
C ARG A 181 11.41 -1.08 1.69
N GLY A 182 10.58 -2.05 2.07
CA GLY A 182 10.45 -2.50 3.46
C GLY A 182 11.78 -2.98 4.04
N ALA A 183 12.55 -3.76 3.27
CA ALA A 183 13.88 -4.21 3.64
C ALA A 183 14.84 -3.04 3.87
N LEU A 184 14.93 -2.11 2.90
CA LEU A 184 15.80 -0.95 2.99
C LEU A 184 15.42 -0.02 4.14
N VAL A 185 14.16 0.37 4.24
CA VAL A 185 13.71 1.35 5.25
C VAL A 185 13.67 0.74 6.65
N GLN A 186 12.93 -0.37 6.83
CA GLN A 186 12.77 -0.95 8.17
C GLN A 186 14.08 -1.58 8.63
N GLY A 187 14.83 -2.23 7.74
CA GLY A 187 16.14 -2.79 8.05
C GLY A 187 17.12 -1.70 8.50
N THR A 188 17.20 -0.58 7.77
CA THR A 188 18.08 0.55 8.16
C THR A 188 17.70 1.11 9.53
N ILE A 189 16.41 1.35 9.78
CA ILE A 189 15.97 1.86 11.09
C ILE A 189 16.24 0.85 12.22
N VAL A 190 16.03 -0.45 11.98
CA VAL A 190 16.39 -1.52 12.93
C VAL A 190 17.89 -1.55 13.20
N GLY A 191 18.73 -1.48 12.16
CA GLY A 191 20.19 -1.52 12.29
C GLY A 191 20.73 -0.32 13.08
N ILE A 192 20.25 0.89 12.77
CA ILE A 192 20.58 2.11 13.52
C ILE A 192 20.10 1.99 14.96
N ALA A 193 18.85 1.60 15.18
CA ALA A 193 18.29 1.49 16.52
C ALA A 193 19.03 0.45 17.35
N PHE A 194 19.46 -0.66 16.76
CA PHE A 194 20.26 -1.68 17.45
C PHE A 194 21.66 -1.19 17.79
N ALA A 195 22.30 -0.42 16.90
CA ALA A 195 23.60 0.20 17.18
C ALA A 195 23.52 1.20 18.35
N VAL A 196 22.41 1.94 18.47
CA VAL A 196 22.21 2.98 19.50
C VAL A 196 21.68 2.42 20.83
N ILE A 197 20.71 1.51 20.79
CA ILE A 197 19.94 1.01 21.97
C ILE A 197 20.49 -0.33 22.47
N GLY A 198 21.21 -1.07 21.62
CA GLY A 198 21.77 -2.38 21.95
C GLY A 198 20.70 -3.45 22.19
N SER A 199 20.99 -4.37 23.11
CA SER A 199 20.14 -5.53 23.45
C SER A 199 18.77 -5.16 24.04
N ASN A 200 18.59 -3.92 24.49
CA ASN A 200 17.31 -3.41 25.01
C ASN A 200 16.33 -3.00 23.89
N LEU A 201 16.69 -3.16 22.61
CA LEU A 201 15.82 -2.84 21.50
C LEU A 201 14.56 -3.71 21.53
N ASN A 202 13.41 -3.07 21.79
CA ASN A 202 12.12 -3.75 21.83
C ASN A 202 11.05 -2.91 21.13
N LEU A 203 10.01 -3.57 20.60
CA LEU A 203 8.83 -2.91 20.05
C LEU A 203 7.75 -2.84 21.12
N LEU A 204 7.15 -1.67 21.28
CA LEU A 204 5.85 -1.57 21.95
C LEU A 204 4.79 -2.30 21.10
N THR A 205 4.20 -3.36 21.65
CA THR A 205 3.24 -4.22 20.93
C THR A 205 1.92 -4.40 21.69
N ILE A 206 0.86 -4.68 20.93
CA ILE A 206 -0.40 -5.24 21.43
C ILE A 206 -0.59 -6.58 20.72
N LEU A 207 -0.76 -7.66 21.50
CA LEU A 207 -0.88 -9.03 20.98
C LEU A 207 0.29 -9.43 20.04
N GLY A 208 1.49 -8.87 20.25
CA GLY A 208 2.66 -9.14 19.39
C GLY A 208 2.69 -8.39 18.06
N ALA A 209 1.73 -7.49 17.80
CA ALA A 209 1.76 -6.56 16.68
C ALA A 209 2.16 -5.16 17.13
N ASN A 210 2.84 -4.39 16.27
CA ASN A 210 3.22 -3.01 16.56
C ASN A 210 2.00 -2.20 17.03
N PHE A 211 2.12 -1.54 18.19
CA PHE A 211 1.04 -0.78 18.83
C PHE A 211 0.36 0.22 17.89
N LEU A 212 1.13 0.98 17.11
CA LEU A 212 0.59 1.98 16.17
C LEU A 212 -0.10 1.32 14.97
N SER A 213 0.38 0.16 14.52
CA SER A 213 -0.32 -0.64 13.51
C SER A 213 -1.66 -1.16 14.02
N VAL A 214 -1.73 -1.61 15.27
CA VAL A 214 -2.98 -2.04 15.91
C VAL A 214 -3.96 -0.86 15.98
N LEU A 215 -3.51 0.32 16.41
CA LEU A 215 -4.35 1.51 16.47
C LEU A 215 -4.86 1.93 15.08
N PHE A 216 -3.98 1.92 14.08
CA PHE A 216 -4.36 2.17 12.69
C PHE A 216 -5.42 1.20 12.18
N HIS A 217 -5.32 -0.08 12.58
CA HIS A 217 -6.34 -1.07 12.27
C HIS A 217 -7.66 -0.80 13.00
N ALA A 218 -7.58 -0.43 14.28
CA ALA A 218 -8.73 -0.14 15.13
C ALA A 218 -9.55 1.06 14.65
N VAL A 219 -8.95 2.04 13.96
CA VAL A 219 -9.67 3.22 13.43
C VAL A 219 -10.32 2.99 12.06
N GLY A 220 -10.43 1.74 11.59
CA GLY A 220 -11.21 1.41 10.39
C GLY A 220 -10.39 1.26 9.12
N SER A 221 -9.09 1.00 9.25
CA SER A 221 -8.19 0.62 8.16
C SER A 221 -8.78 -0.33 7.11
N ASN A 222 -9.51 -1.36 7.55
CA ASN A 222 -10.08 -2.35 6.62
C ASN A 222 -11.23 -1.78 5.78
N LEU A 223 -11.88 -0.71 6.26
CA LEU A 223 -12.95 -0.04 5.51
C LEU A 223 -12.41 0.80 4.34
N ARG A 224 -11.12 1.14 4.31
CA ARG A 224 -10.52 1.92 3.22
C ARG A 224 -10.66 1.25 1.85
N HIS A 225 -10.74 -0.08 1.86
CA HIS A 225 -11.06 -0.92 0.72
C HIS A 225 -12.40 -1.59 1.03
N SER A 226 -13.50 -0.85 0.99
CA SER A 226 -14.83 -1.43 1.20
C SER A 226 -15.89 -0.54 0.57
N HIS A 227 -17.12 -1.03 0.48
CA HIS A 227 -18.29 -0.24 0.11
C HIS A 227 -18.87 0.61 1.26
N ILE A 228 -18.20 0.65 2.43
CA ILE A 228 -18.61 1.44 3.59
C ILE A 228 -17.74 2.72 3.67
N PRO A 229 -18.31 3.91 3.41
CA PRO A 229 -17.54 5.16 3.40
C PRO A 229 -17.44 5.75 4.81
N LEU A 230 -16.58 5.18 5.67
CA LEU A 230 -16.25 5.79 6.96
C LEU A 230 -15.43 7.07 6.72
N ARG A 231 -16.04 8.21 7.06
CA ARG A 231 -15.43 9.53 7.00
C ARG A 231 -14.96 9.94 8.39
N TYR A 232 -13.87 10.68 8.46
CA TYR A 232 -13.48 11.34 9.70
C TYR A 232 -14.00 12.78 9.72
N PRO A 233 -14.11 13.41 10.90
CA PRO A 233 -14.28 14.85 10.99
C PRO A 233 -13.19 15.58 10.20
N ARG A 234 -13.53 16.71 9.56
CA ARG A 234 -12.60 17.44 8.67
C ARG A 234 -11.26 17.76 9.33
N TRP A 235 -11.26 18.16 10.60
CA TRP A 235 -10.02 18.47 11.33
C TRP A 235 -9.09 17.26 11.43
N LEU A 236 -9.64 16.04 11.52
CA LEU A 236 -8.87 14.80 11.62
C LEU A 236 -8.36 14.35 10.24
N GLU A 237 -9.09 14.64 9.16
CA GLU A 237 -8.67 14.35 7.79
C GLU A 237 -7.44 15.15 7.33
N TYR A 238 -7.01 16.16 8.09
CA TYR A 238 -5.69 16.80 7.89
C TYR A 238 -4.54 15.94 8.42
N TRP A 239 -4.80 15.12 9.44
CA TRP A 239 -3.77 14.36 10.15
C TRP A 239 -3.76 12.88 9.76
N LEU A 240 -4.94 12.25 9.70
CA LEU A 240 -5.11 10.83 9.41
C LEU A 240 -5.92 10.64 8.14
N VAL A 241 -5.52 9.68 7.31
CA VAL A 241 -6.28 9.29 6.12
C VAL A 241 -7.53 8.54 6.55
N SER A 242 -8.71 9.12 6.31
CA SER A 242 -9.96 8.41 6.54
C SER A 242 -10.17 7.30 5.50
N PRO A 243 -10.91 6.23 5.82
CA PRO A 243 -11.29 5.22 4.84
C PRO A 243 -11.91 5.81 3.58
N ALA A 244 -12.75 6.83 3.72
CA ALA A 244 -13.37 7.51 2.60
C ALA A 244 -12.38 8.37 1.77
N GLN A 245 -11.34 8.96 2.38
CA GLN A 245 -10.28 9.64 1.61
C GLN A 245 -9.49 8.66 0.73
N HIS A 246 -9.21 7.46 1.25
CA HIS A 246 -8.56 6.39 0.48
C HIS A 246 -9.48 5.84 -0.62
N GLN A 247 -10.77 5.65 -0.35
CA GLN A 247 -11.75 5.24 -1.37
C GLN A 247 -11.83 6.28 -2.49
N LEU A 248 -11.80 7.57 -2.14
CA LEU A 248 -11.79 8.67 -3.10
C LEU A 248 -10.62 8.57 -4.08
N HIS A 249 -9.43 8.21 -3.57
CA HIS A 249 -8.24 7.97 -4.39
C HIS A 249 -8.40 6.79 -5.39
N HIS A 250 -9.27 5.82 -5.09
CA HIS A 250 -9.62 4.71 -5.99
C HIS A 250 -10.64 5.07 -7.07
N SER A 251 -11.20 6.28 -7.02
CA SER A 251 -12.28 6.68 -7.90
C SER A 251 -11.80 7.00 -9.31
N VAL A 252 -12.68 6.73 -10.29
CA VAL A 252 -12.45 7.06 -11.71
C VAL A 252 -12.61 8.55 -12.05
N SER A 253 -13.09 9.38 -11.11
CA SER A 253 -13.32 10.80 -11.35
C SER A 253 -12.00 11.58 -11.46
N GLU A 254 -11.84 12.36 -12.52
CA GLU A 254 -10.59 13.10 -12.79
C GLU A 254 -10.14 14.02 -11.66
N GLU A 255 -11.09 14.63 -10.92
CA GLU A 255 -10.79 15.50 -9.78
C GLU A 255 -10.08 14.76 -8.62
N HIS A 256 -10.16 13.44 -8.58
CA HIS A 256 -9.53 12.59 -7.57
C HIS A 256 -8.17 12.04 -7.98
N PHE A 257 -7.77 12.25 -9.24
CA PHE A 257 -6.52 11.72 -9.75
C PHE A 257 -5.32 12.34 -9.05
N ASP A 258 -4.31 11.50 -8.77
CA ASP A 258 -3.08 11.89 -8.07
C ASP A 258 -3.33 12.58 -6.71
N LYS A 259 -4.40 12.18 -6.00
CA LYS A 259 -4.74 12.66 -4.65
C LYS A 259 -4.64 11.56 -3.59
N ASN A 260 -4.40 11.95 -2.34
CA ASN A 260 -4.43 11.09 -1.14
C ASN A 260 -3.56 9.83 -1.24
N PHE A 261 -2.24 10.01 -1.39
CA PHE A 261 -1.27 8.91 -1.41
C PHE A 261 -0.91 8.38 -0.01
N GLY A 262 -1.24 9.10 1.06
CA GLY A 262 -0.99 8.70 2.43
C GLY A 262 -1.65 7.36 2.78
N VAL A 263 -1.02 6.61 3.68
CA VAL A 263 -1.55 5.32 4.15
C VAL A 263 -2.20 5.48 5.52
N ALA A 264 -1.43 5.92 6.52
CA ALA A 264 -1.94 6.29 7.84
C ALA A 264 -2.10 7.80 7.99
N PHE A 265 -1.05 8.58 7.67
CA PHE A 265 -1.08 10.01 7.87
C PHE A 265 -1.44 10.78 6.59
N ALA A 266 -2.44 11.66 6.71
CA ALA A 266 -2.85 12.58 5.64
C ALA A 266 -1.97 13.84 5.59
N CYS A 267 -1.17 14.10 6.63
CA CYS A 267 -0.28 15.25 6.67
C CYS A 267 0.78 15.20 5.56
N TRP A 268 1.20 14.00 5.13
CA TRP A 268 2.09 13.85 3.98
C TRP A 268 1.45 14.41 2.71
N ASP A 269 0.16 14.16 2.50
CA ASP A 269 -0.57 14.71 1.37
C ASP A 269 -0.71 16.24 1.43
N LEU A 270 -0.86 16.80 2.64
CA LEU A 270 -0.90 18.25 2.82
C LEU A 270 0.45 18.89 2.47
N ILE A 271 1.54 18.34 3.03
CA ILE A 271 2.91 18.83 2.82
C ILE A 271 3.26 18.86 1.33
N HIS A 272 2.75 17.88 0.57
CA HIS A 272 3.10 17.69 -0.83
C HIS A 272 2.02 18.15 -1.83
N GLY A 273 0.94 18.77 -1.36
CA GLY A 273 -0.13 19.32 -2.21
C GLY A 273 -1.00 18.27 -2.90
N THR A 274 -1.06 17.05 -2.38
CA THR A 274 -1.85 15.93 -2.91
C THR A 274 -3.10 15.63 -2.09
N HIS A 275 -3.40 16.44 -1.07
CA HIS A 275 -4.55 16.24 -0.19
C HIS A 275 -5.90 16.52 -0.87
N HIS A 276 -6.88 15.70 -0.55
CA HIS A 276 -8.28 15.91 -0.91
C HIS A 276 -9.21 15.35 0.19
N PHE A 277 -10.20 16.14 0.60
CA PHE A 277 -11.17 15.73 1.64
C PHE A 277 -12.10 14.61 1.16
N SER A 278 -12.58 13.79 2.09
CA SER A 278 -13.65 12.85 1.78
C SER A 278 -14.96 13.57 1.49
N GLN A 279 -15.71 13.04 0.53
CA GLN A 279 -17.01 13.59 0.11
C GLN A 279 -18.13 12.59 0.37
N ALA A 280 -19.33 13.09 0.68
CA ALA A 280 -20.53 12.26 0.89
C ALA A 280 -21.21 11.88 -0.44
N ARG A 281 -20.45 11.41 -1.41
CA ARG A 281 -20.95 11.03 -2.73
C ARG A 281 -20.68 9.56 -3.04
N ARG A 282 -21.53 8.97 -3.88
CA ARG A 282 -21.29 7.63 -4.40
C ARG A 282 -20.11 7.71 -5.37
N LEU A 283 -19.11 6.87 -5.14
CA LEU A 283 -17.94 6.75 -6.01
C LEU A 283 -18.14 5.59 -6.98
N THR A 284 -17.59 5.76 -8.18
CA THR A 284 -17.37 4.71 -9.16
C THR A 284 -15.88 4.37 -9.17
N TYR A 285 -15.55 3.08 -9.23
CA TYR A 285 -14.20 2.55 -9.10
C TYR A 285 -13.79 1.75 -10.33
N GLY A 286 -12.50 1.51 -10.50
CA GLY A 286 -11.93 0.81 -11.64
C GLY A 286 -10.99 1.70 -12.43
N LEU A 287 -10.71 1.31 -13.66
CA LEU A 287 -9.99 2.17 -14.61
C LEU A 287 -11.00 2.88 -15.52
N SER A 288 -10.69 4.12 -15.89
CA SER A 288 -11.45 4.91 -16.87
C SER A 288 -11.61 4.15 -18.20
N GLY A 289 -12.70 4.43 -18.93
CA GLY A 289 -13.06 3.75 -20.18
C GLY A 289 -13.87 2.45 -19.99
N ASN A 290 -13.99 1.63 -21.05
CA ASN A 290 -14.76 0.36 -21.05
C ASN A 290 -14.09 -0.77 -20.22
N PHE A 291 -13.46 -0.46 -19.08
CA PHE A 291 -12.86 -1.45 -18.19
C PHE A 291 -13.93 -2.17 -17.36
N GLU A 292 -15.01 -1.48 -16.98
CA GLU A 292 -16.13 -2.07 -16.24
C GLU A 292 -16.95 -3.08 -17.07
N CYS A 293 -17.08 -2.86 -18.38
CA CYS A 293 -17.92 -3.69 -19.26
C CYS A 293 -17.26 -4.98 -19.74
N ASP A 294 -15.95 -5.15 -19.55
CA ASP A 294 -15.21 -6.27 -20.11
C ASP A 294 -14.67 -7.20 -19.01
N ARG A 295 -15.40 -8.30 -18.79
CA ARG A 295 -15.04 -9.34 -17.81
C ARG A 295 -13.67 -9.96 -18.05
N THR A 296 -13.18 -9.95 -19.30
CA THR A 296 -11.86 -10.52 -19.62
C THR A 296 -10.73 -9.77 -18.90
N LYS A 297 -10.96 -8.49 -18.57
CA LYS A 297 -9.99 -7.63 -17.88
C LYS A 297 -9.85 -7.90 -16.38
N GLN A 298 -10.73 -8.71 -15.80
CA GLN A 298 -10.68 -9.15 -14.39
C GLN A 298 -10.08 -10.56 -14.24
N THR A 299 -9.66 -11.20 -15.33
CA THR A 299 -9.02 -12.52 -15.28
C THR A 299 -7.60 -12.43 -14.73
N LEU A 300 -7.16 -13.46 -14.00
CA LEU A 300 -5.81 -13.51 -13.42
C LEU A 300 -4.73 -13.37 -14.51
N SER A 301 -4.90 -14.04 -15.65
CA SER A 301 -3.97 -13.96 -16.78
C SER A 301 -3.85 -12.54 -17.33
N HIS A 302 -4.97 -11.82 -17.48
CA HIS A 302 -4.95 -10.42 -17.92
C HIS A 302 -4.27 -9.51 -16.89
N LEU A 303 -4.62 -9.66 -15.61
CA LEU A 303 -4.07 -8.85 -14.52
C LEU A 303 -2.55 -9.06 -14.33
N LEU A 304 -1.99 -10.19 -14.77
CA LEU A 304 -0.55 -10.45 -14.74
C LEU A 304 0.16 -10.03 -16.04
N SER A 305 -0.39 -10.37 -17.21
CA SER A 305 0.31 -10.19 -18.50
C SER A 305 0.17 -8.81 -19.12
N ALA A 306 -0.99 -8.15 -18.96
CA ALA A 306 -1.24 -6.84 -19.57
C ALA A 306 -0.33 -5.74 -18.98
N PRO A 307 -0.12 -5.65 -17.66
CA PRO A 307 0.88 -4.75 -17.05
C PRO A 307 2.28 -4.91 -17.62
N VAL A 308 2.77 -6.15 -17.73
CA VAL A 308 4.12 -6.45 -18.23
C VAL A 308 4.28 -5.99 -19.68
N THR A 309 3.30 -6.31 -20.51
CA THR A 309 3.28 -5.89 -21.92
C THR A 309 3.29 -4.37 -22.05
N ALA A 310 2.49 -3.67 -21.26
CA ALA A 310 2.43 -2.22 -21.29
C ALA A 310 3.70 -1.56 -20.74
N ALA A 311 4.27 -2.09 -19.66
CA ALA A 311 5.56 -1.65 -19.12
C ALA A 311 6.70 -1.80 -20.16
N TYR A 312 6.73 -2.91 -20.89
CA TYR A 312 7.69 -3.14 -21.98
C TYR A 312 7.55 -2.09 -23.11
N ARG A 313 6.32 -1.70 -23.46
CA ARG A 313 6.08 -0.62 -24.45
C ARG A 313 6.63 0.72 -23.96
N HIS A 314 6.45 1.07 -22.69
CA HIS A 314 7.03 2.29 -22.12
C HIS A 314 8.56 2.27 -22.17
N LEU A 315 9.17 1.14 -21.79
CA LEU A 315 10.63 0.97 -21.83
C LEU A 315 11.19 1.08 -23.25
N THR A 316 10.58 0.41 -24.22
CA THR A 316 11.03 0.45 -25.62
C THR A 316 10.83 1.83 -26.25
N HIS A 317 9.73 2.51 -25.95
CA HIS A 317 9.51 3.90 -26.38
C HIS A 317 10.58 4.85 -25.80
N PHE A 318 10.86 4.74 -24.49
CA PHE A 318 11.90 5.52 -23.84
C PHE A 318 13.28 5.27 -24.46
N ALA A 319 13.66 4.01 -24.65
CA ALA A 319 14.95 3.63 -25.25
C ALA A 319 15.11 4.18 -26.68
N ARG A 320 14.07 4.07 -27.52
CA ARG A 320 14.08 4.61 -28.89
C ARG A 320 14.24 6.12 -28.92
N THR A 321 13.55 6.83 -28.03
CA THR A 321 13.62 8.30 -27.93
C THR A 321 14.98 8.77 -27.40
N ALA A 322 15.53 8.08 -26.40
CA ALA A 322 16.86 8.36 -25.87
C ALA A 322 17.94 8.14 -26.95
N PHE A 323 17.86 7.02 -27.67
CA PHE A 323 18.80 6.70 -28.75
C PHE A 323 18.73 7.72 -29.91
N SER A 324 17.53 8.08 -30.37
CA SER A 324 17.38 9.09 -31.43
C SER A 324 17.91 10.47 -31.01
N SER A 325 17.75 10.84 -29.73
CA SER A 325 18.30 12.09 -29.19
C SER A 325 19.83 12.07 -29.07
N ALA A 326 20.43 10.91 -28.82
CA ALA A 326 21.88 10.74 -28.71
C ALA A 326 22.56 10.72 -30.09
N VAL A 327 21.88 10.20 -31.12
CA VAL A 327 22.37 10.19 -32.51
C VAL A 327 22.30 11.58 -33.17
N THR A 328 21.41 12.46 -32.70
CA THR A 328 21.16 13.78 -33.32
C THR A 328 21.87 14.97 -32.66
N LYS A 329 22.59 14.77 -31.54
CA LYS A 329 23.31 15.86 -30.84
C LYS A 329 24.73 15.48 -30.47
N ASP A 330 25.67 16.41 -30.69
CA ASP A 330 27.00 16.41 -30.08
C ASP A 330 26.90 16.07 -28.59
N SER A 331 27.80 15.18 -28.16
CA SER A 331 27.77 14.31 -26.99
C SER A 331 27.65 14.96 -25.60
N LYS A 332 27.45 16.28 -25.50
CA LYS A 332 27.35 17.01 -24.23
C LYS A 332 25.91 17.26 -23.75
N ILE A 333 24.89 17.04 -24.58
CA ILE A 333 23.48 17.41 -24.25
C ILE A 333 22.60 16.19 -23.88
N ALA A 334 22.99 14.97 -24.25
CA ALA A 334 22.13 13.78 -24.14
C ALA A 334 21.75 13.37 -22.69
N VAL A 335 22.63 13.62 -21.71
CA VAL A 335 22.39 13.25 -20.31
C VAL A 335 21.32 14.14 -19.65
N TRP A 336 21.27 15.43 -20.03
CA TRP A 336 20.30 16.37 -19.46
C TRP A 336 18.87 16.14 -19.97
N THR A 337 18.71 15.70 -21.23
CA THR A 337 17.40 15.43 -21.86
C THR A 337 16.66 14.24 -21.22
N GLY A 338 17.36 13.22 -20.73
CA GLY A 338 16.74 12.09 -20.03
C GLY A 338 16.07 12.48 -18.71
N LEU A 339 16.73 13.33 -17.92
CA LEU A 339 16.18 13.91 -16.68
C LEU A 339 15.05 14.91 -16.96
N THR A 340 15.11 15.65 -18.08
CA THR A 340 14.02 16.55 -18.48
C THR A 340 12.78 15.78 -18.94
N LEU A 341 12.93 14.64 -19.60
CA LEU A 341 11.83 13.75 -19.98
C LEU A 341 11.17 13.11 -18.76
N ILE A 342 11.95 12.65 -17.78
CA ILE A 342 11.41 12.19 -16.49
C ILE A 342 10.67 13.35 -15.81
N ASN A 343 11.23 14.57 -15.79
CA ASN A 343 10.57 15.74 -15.21
C ASN A 343 9.32 16.19 -16.00
N GLN A 344 9.26 16.01 -17.32
CA GLN A 344 8.07 16.30 -18.13
C GLN A 344 6.98 15.24 -17.91
N VAL A 345 7.35 13.96 -17.80
CA VAL A 345 6.45 12.85 -17.43
C VAL A 345 5.94 13.01 -15.99
N VAL A 346 6.77 13.52 -15.08
CA VAL A 346 6.39 13.86 -13.69
C VAL A 346 5.59 15.17 -13.61
N ARG A 347 5.58 16.00 -14.65
CA ARG A 347 4.81 17.28 -14.71
C ARG A 347 3.55 17.20 -15.59
N SER A 348 3.40 16.22 -16.48
CA SER A 348 2.25 16.11 -17.38
C SER A 348 1.16 15.20 -16.82
N ARG A 349 -0.11 15.65 -16.95
CA ARG A 349 -1.41 14.96 -16.83
C ARG A 349 -1.42 13.56 -16.18
N SER A 350 -2.30 13.37 -15.18
CA SER A 350 -2.56 12.06 -14.56
C SER A 350 -2.61 10.93 -15.59
N PHE A 351 -1.84 9.88 -15.37
CA PHE A 351 -1.85 8.69 -16.23
C PHE A 351 -3.19 7.94 -16.19
N GLN A 352 -4.05 8.23 -15.21
CA GLN A 352 -5.43 7.75 -15.17
C GLN A 352 -6.33 8.46 -16.22
N SER A 353 -5.89 9.60 -16.78
CA SER A 353 -6.57 10.31 -17.88
C SER A 353 -6.13 9.86 -19.27
N GLN A 354 -5.02 9.11 -19.39
CA GLN A 354 -4.46 8.70 -20.67
C GLN A 354 -4.72 7.20 -20.92
N LYS A 355 -5.84 6.89 -21.57
CA LYS A 355 -5.96 5.90 -22.67
C LYS A 355 -7.42 5.71 -23.06
#